data_AF-A0A9W9AZ66-F1
#
_entry.id   AF-A0A9W9AZ66-F1
#
_cell.length_a   1.000
_cell.length_b   1.000
_cell.length_c   1.000
_cell.angle_alpha   90.00
_cell.angle_beta   90.00
_cell.angle_gamma   90.00
#
_symmetry.space_group_name_H-M   'P 1'
#
loop_
_entity.id
_entity.type
_entity.pdbx_description
1 polymer ?
#
loop_
_entity_poly.entity_id
_entity_poly.type
_entity_poly.pdbx_seq_one_letter_code
_entity_poly.pdbx_strand_id
1 'polypeptide(L)'
;MTLSDVQKFCSIVSCLGGPAYTPNELEWVTQVPSGKALIGWIAAQLHSEDDENSGQAVLSRIALEAEEVKLLQDSKPRANSDVEVDFSNYIPPSRQSSRTALIDNNAYTFEQEVFLLQHRLRQTKAISQQLRKTARSITIGIDRVEGSISKKQEELEQLSLEVDTLISDTCSKSFDLLQCLQESLLPDATSDTLTRCLKARKQIIQNVTEQLGAIDTWVDQLPSAAHLKLEALRLQHVIGLDTTGSSSLLLLAEESAYRQQLKSLMGILEKADADEGEIYDILQRVTTVNEEVHAGSPKIVKELELAWNMDQLAILEARASVLDKASSQFHRSILPPLQRLHALLAEQQSVINDTLAVIGTFRQEMDEVVHQVDAARIKACDPSRDLSSNFINHSSLENEMKTLLKDLQAVRPSDMPPLVLLNQNDILAELKALKEKEKSLDDQEERFGSLIPIMLNSLMVPHGPALDAMYTHSPANSSAPFQLSPSVATLQHNAKANGDALAAQIQRLQKDLTILDDNRTQRKLESFVERWNSLFI
;
A
#
# COMPACT_ATOMS: atom_id res chain seq x y z
N MET A 1 24.24 -91.43 58.79
CA MET A 1 25.35 -92.38 59.05
C MET A 1 26.64 -91.57 58.96
N THR A 2 27.37 -91.38 60.07
CA THR A 2 28.61 -90.60 60.08
C THR A 2 29.72 -91.41 59.40
N LEU A 3 30.19 -90.96 58.23
CA LEU A 3 31.36 -91.52 57.55
C LEU A 3 32.57 -91.53 58.50
N SER A 4 33.31 -92.63 58.53
CA SER A 4 34.56 -92.74 59.30
C SER A 4 35.58 -91.70 58.81
N ASP A 5 36.39 -91.14 59.70
CA ASP A 5 37.39 -90.09 59.35
C ASP A 5 38.35 -90.56 58.24
N VAL A 6 38.62 -91.86 58.16
CA VAL A 6 39.43 -92.48 57.10
C VAL A 6 38.72 -92.44 55.75
N GLN A 7 37.40 -92.67 55.71
CA GLN A 7 36.61 -92.60 54.48
C GLN A 7 36.50 -91.17 53.98
N LYS A 8 36.34 -90.20 54.90
CA LYS A 8 36.38 -88.76 54.57
C LYS A 8 37.74 -88.38 53.97
N PHE A 9 38.83 -88.86 54.55
CA PHE A 9 40.17 -88.64 54.02
C PHE A 9 40.39 -89.23 52.62
N CYS A 10 39.97 -90.48 52.37
CA CYS A 10 40.02 -91.09 51.02
C CYS A 10 39.24 -90.27 49.98
N SER A 11 38.07 -89.75 50.36
CA SER A 11 37.27 -88.87 49.50
C SER A 11 37.99 -87.56 49.20
N ILE A 12 38.59 -86.92 50.21
CA ILE A 12 39.38 -85.69 50.07
C ILE A 12 40.54 -85.86 49.09
N VAL A 13 41.32 -86.94 49.25
CA VAL A 13 42.47 -87.22 48.38
C VAL A 13 42.03 -87.43 46.93
N SER A 14 40.92 -88.13 46.72
CA SER A 14 40.38 -88.37 45.37
C SER A 14 39.83 -87.08 44.73
N CYS A 15 39.13 -86.23 45.50
CA CYS A 15 38.62 -84.93 45.03
C CYS A 15 39.73 -83.94 44.68
N LEU A 16 40.90 -84.05 45.31
CA LEU A 16 42.10 -83.27 44.99
C LEU A 16 42.90 -83.83 43.81
N GLY A 17 42.40 -84.87 43.13
CA GLY A 17 43.07 -85.51 41.99
C GLY A 17 44.21 -86.45 42.38
N GLY A 18 44.25 -86.89 43.63
CA GLY A 18 45.21 -87.86 44.14
C GLY A 18 44.85 -89.32 43.80
N PRO A 19 45.75 -90.28 44.09
CA PRO A 19 45.50 -91.69 43.84
C PRO A 19 44.35 -92.23 44.72
N ALA A 20 43.56 -93.15 44.15
CA ALA A 20 42.40 -93.74 44.83
C ALA A 20 42.85 -94.78 45.87
N TYR A 21 42.89 -94.38 47.15
CA TYR A 21 43.20 -95.27 48.27
C TYR A 21 41.94 -95.92 48.83
N THR A 22 42.01 -97.22 49.13
CA THR A 22 40.93 -97.89 49.87
C THR A 22 41.08 -97.65 51.38
N PRO A 23 40.00 -97.53 52.17
CA PRO A 23 40.10 -97.25 53.61
C PRO A 23 40.88 -98.31 54.39
N ASN A 24 40.93 -99.55 53.88
CA ASN A 24 41.72 -100.64 54.44
C ASN A 24 43.23 -100.43 54.26
N GLU A 25 43.66 -99.74 53.21
CA GLU A 25 45.08 -99.41 52.96
C GLU A 25 45.62 -98.35 53.92
N LEU A 26 44.74 -97.61 54.60
CA LEU A 26 45.09 -96.54 55.54
C LEU A 26 44.83 -96.92 57.00
N GLU A 27 44.38 -98.16 57.25
CA GLU A 27 44.09 -98.64 58.59
C GLU A 27 45.34 -98.64 59.48
N TRP A 28 46.52 -98.91 58.91
CA TRP A 28 47.80 -98.81 59.62
C TRP A 28 48.12 -97.39 60.12
N VAL A 29 47.69 -96.33 59.41
CA VAL A 29 47.94 -94.93 59.81
C VAL A 29 47.16 -94.58 61.07
N THR A 30 45.99 -95.19 61.25
CA THR A 30 45.15 -94.98 62.44
C THR A 30 45.68 -95.66 63.70
N GLN A 31 46.60 -96.63 63.54
CA GLN A 31 47.28 -97.29 64.66
C GLN A 31 48.41 -96.43 65.26
N VAL A 32 48.88 -95.42 64.52
CA VAL A 32 49.89 -94.46 64.99
C VAL A 32 49.19 -93.21 65.53
N PRO A 33 49.47 -92.75 66.77
CA PRO A 33 48.78 -91.59 67.37
C PRO A 33 48.89 -90.31 66.54
N SER A 34 50.07 -90.03 65.97
CA SER A 34 50.30 -88.88 65.10
C SER A 34 49.57 -89.00 63.76
N GLY A 35 49.51 -90.21 63.18
CA GLY A 35 48.75 -90.49 61.96
C GLY A 35 47.25 -90.31 62.17
N LYS A 36 46.71 -90.82 63.28
CA LYS A 36 45.30 -90.63 63.66
C LYS A 36 44.95 -89.15 63.87
N ALA A 37 45.83 -88.37 64.52
CA ALA A 37 45.63 -86.94 64.70
C ALA A 37 45.63 -86.17 63.37
N LEU A 38 46.51 -86.56 62.44
CA LEU A 38 46.61 -85.93 61.12
C LEU A 38 45.39 -86.25 60.24
N ILE A 39 44.96 -87.52 60.19
CA ILE A 39 43.73 -87.91 59.49
C ILE A 39 42.52 -87.21 60.10
N GLY A 40 42.43 -87.15 61.44
CA GLY A 40 41.36 -86.45 62.14
C GLY A 40 41.32 -84.95 61.83
N TRP A 41 42.49 -84.29 61.75
CA TRP A 41 42.59 -82.87 61.40
C TRP A 41 42.16 -82.60 59.95
N ILE A 42 42.56 -83.46 59.00
CA ILE A 42 42.18 -83.31 57.58
C ILE A 42 40.69 -83.63 57.39
N ALA A 43 40.19 -84.68 58.03
CA ALA A 43 38.77 -85.04 58.00
C ALA A 43 37.88 -83.96 58.66
N ALA A 44 38.39 -83.23 59.65
CA ALA A 44 37.70 -82.11 60.28
C ALA A 44 37.58 -80.86 59.37
N GLN A 45 38.34 -80.79 58.28
CA GLN A 45 38.19 -79.72 57.29
C GLN A 45 36.95 -79.90 56.40
N LEU A 46 36.36 -81.11 56.39
CA LEU A 46 35.15 -81.40 55.63
C LEU A 46 33.93 -81.49 56.59
N HIS A 47 33.00 -80.53 56.48
CA HIS A 47 31.74 -80.60 57.21
C HIS A 47 30.83 -81.65 56.56
N SER A 48 30.12 -82.44 57.38
CA SER A 48 29.53 -83.73 56.94
C SER A 48 28.31 -83.66 56.02
N GLU A 49 27.90 -82.47 55.55
CA GLU A 49 26.65 -82.27 54.79
C GLU A 49 26.81 -81.43 53.51
N ASP A 50 28.03 -81.10 53.11
CA ASP A 50 28.27 -80.17 51.99
C ASP A 50 28.44 -80.88 50.63
N ASP A 51 27.82 -80.33 49.59
CA ASP A 51 27.94 -80.72 48.17
C ASP A 51 29.42 -80.93 47.76
N GLU A 52 29.68 -81.88 46.85
CA GLU A 52 31.03 -82.17 46.31
C GLU A 52 31.76 -80.89 45.83
N ASN A 53 31.02 -79.91 45.30
CA ASN A 53 31.52 -78.61 44.87
C ASN A 53 31.95 -77.69 46.04
N SER A 54 31.27 -77.74 47.19
CA SER A 54 31.65 -76.99 48.40
C SER A 54 32.91 -77.61 49.03
N GLY A 55 32.97 -78.94 49.08
CA GLY A 55 34.16 -79.68 49.50
C GLY A 55 35.39 -79.30 48.68
N GLN A 56 35.27 -79.24 47.35
CA GLN A 56 36.36 -78.84 46.48
C GLN A 56 36.82 -77.38 46.71
N ALA A 57 35.91 -76.45 46.99
CA ALA A 57 36.24 -75.04 47.25
C ALA A 57 36.89 -74.78 48.62
N VAL A 58 36.60 -75.61 49.63
CA VAL A 58 37.27 -75.58 50.94
C VAL A 58 38.65 -76.22 50.83
N LEU A 59 38.74 -77.36 50.14
CA LEU A 59 39.99 -78.09 49.95
C LEU A 59 40.97 -77.32 49.04
N SER A 60 40.50 -76.58 48.05
CA SER A 60 41.33 -75.72 47.20
C SER A 60 41.93 -74.53 47.94
N ARG A 61 41.50 -74.21 49.17
CA ARG A 61 42.12 -73.18 50.02
C ARG A 61 43.28 -73.73 50.85
N ILE A 62 43.34 -75.04 51.02
CA ILE A 62 44.33 -75.73 51.88
C ILE A 62 45.35 -76.47 51.00
N ALA A 63 44.96 -76.88 49.80
CA ALA A 63 45.83 -77.50 48.82
C ALA A 63 46.72 -76.46 48.14
N LEU A 64 48.00 -76.83 47.97
CA LEU A 64 48.95 -76.03 47.21
C LEU A 64 48.71 -76.19 45.71
N GLU A 65 48.73 -75.09 44.98
CA GLU A 65 48.59 -75.09 43.52
C GLU A 65 49.85 -75.62 42.83
N ALA A 66 49.71 -76.16 41.62
CA ALA A 66 50.83 -76.78 40.90
C ALA A 66 52.03 -75.83 40.69
N GLU A 67 51.79 -74.52 40.59
CA GLU A 67 52.83 -73.49 40.50
C GLU A 67 53.54 -73.27 41.85
N GLU A 68 52.80 -73.32 42.96
CA GLU A 68 53.35 -73.23 44.32
C GLU A 68 54.21 -74.47 44.64
N VAL A 69 53.77 -75.65 44.22
CA VAL A 69 54.52 -76.90 44.36
C VAL A 69 55.84 -76.84 43.58
N LYS A 70 55.85 -76.26 42.37
CA LYS A 70 57.08 -76.05 41.60
C LYS A 70 58.02 -75.07 42.31
N LEU A 71 57.49 -73.96 42.83
CA LEU A 71 58.29 -72.99 43.62
C LEU A 71 58.89 -73.62 44.87
N LEU A 72 58.14 -74.49 45.56
CA LEU A 72 58.63 -75.24 46.72
C LEU A 72 59.70 -76.28 46.33
N GLN A 73 59.53 -76.97 45.21
CA GLN A 73 60.53 -77.94 44.69
C GLN A 73 61.82 -77.26 44.22
N ASP A 74 61.71 -76.06 43.63
CA ASP A 74 62.86 -75.27 43.20
C ASP A 74 63.56 -74.56 44.38
N SER A 75 62.85 -74.37 45.50
CA SER A 75 63.44 -73.87 46.74
C SER A 75 64.27 -74.97 47.42
N LYS A 76 65.59 -74.95 47.21
CA LYS A 76 66.51 -75.78 48.01
C LYS A 76 66.35 -75.43 49.50
N PRO A 77 66.33 -76.42 50.41
CA PRO A 77 66.22 -76.15 51.83
C PRO A 77 67.46 -75.38 52.30
N ARG A 78 67.31 -74.07 52.47
CA ARG A 78 68.27 -73.26 53.22
C ARG A 78 68.11 -73.64 54.68
N ALA A 79 69.06 -74.42 55.19
CA ALA A 79 69.20 -74.61 56.62
C ALA A 79 69.42 -73.24 57.28
N ASN A 80 68.55 -72.92 58.23
CA ASN A 80 68.61 -71.79 59.16
C ASN A 80 68.15 -70.43 58.62
N SER A 81 66.83 -70.27 58.50
CA SER A 81 66.23 -68.95 58.70
C SER A 81 64.87 -69.10 59.40
N ASP A 82 64.85 -68.90 60.71
CA ASP A 82 63.64 -68.65 61.51
C ASP A 82 63.06 -67.29 61.09
N VAL A 83 62.48 -67.23 59.90
CA VAL A 83 61.68 -66.10 59.47
C VAL A 83 60.23 -66.48 59.68
N GLU A 84 59.61 -65.83 60.66
CA GLU A 84 58.17 -65.91 60.90
C GLU A 84 57.48 -65.29 59.67
N VAL A 85 57.01 -66.13 58.75
CA VAL A 85 56.32 -65.69 57.54
C VAL A 85 54.86 -65.44 57.90
N ASP A 86 54.43 -64.18 57.77
CA ASP A 86 53.03 -63.81 57.94
C ASP A 86 52.20 -64.25 56.71
N PHE A 87 51.45 -65.34 56.88
CA PHE A 87 50.61 -65.92 55.82
C PHE A 87 49.26 -65.20 55.65
N SER A 88 48.95 -64.17 56.44
CA SER A 88 47.64 -63.50 56.37
C SER A 88 47.41 -62.75 55.06
N ASN A 89 48.48 -62.38 54.35
CA ASN A 89 48.44 -61.67 53.07
C ASN A 89 48.69 -62.57 51.85
N TYR A 90 48.70 -63.90 52.05
CA TYR A 90 48.94 -64.83 50.97
C TYR A 90 47.79 -64.85 49.96
N ILE A 91 48.11 -64.65 48.68
CA ILE A 91 47.15 -64.75 47.57
C ILE A 91 47.64 -65.90 46.68
N PRO A 92 46.82 -66.96 46.48
CA PRO A 92 47.15 -68.05 45.57
C PRO A 92 47.44 -67.54 44.14
N PRO A 93 48.39 -68.14 43.40
CA PRO A 93 48.74 -67.75 42.04
C PRO A 93 47.54 -67.69 41.10
N SER A 94 46.59 -68.62 41.17
CA SER A 94 45.36 -68.59 40.37
C SER A 94 44.53 -67.32 40.61
N ARG A 95 44.40 -66.88 41.86
CA ARG A 95 43.68 -65.66 42.24
C ARG A 95 44.46 -64.41 41.84
N GLN A 96 45.78 -64.44 41.95
CA GLN A 96 46.62 -63.34 41.51
C GLN A 96 46.56 -63.17 39.98
N SER A 97 46.68 -64.27 39.23
CA SER A 97 46.57 -64.31 37.77
C SER A 97 45.18 -63.87 37.29
N SER A 98 44.11 -64.33 37.95
CA SER A 98 42.75 -63.87 37.67
C SER A 98 42.59 -62.36 37.96
N ARG A 99 43.15 -61.89 39.08
CA ARG A 99 43.14 -60.46 39.42
C ARG A 99 43.91 -59.61 38.42
N THR A 100 45.09 -60.05 37.97
CA THR A 100 45.85 -59.33 36.94
C THR A 100 45.11 -59.32 35.61
N ALA A 101 44.52 -60.45 35.18
CA ALA A 101 43.72 -60.51 33.97
C ALA A 101 42.50 -59.57 34.03
N LEU A 102 41.85 -59.46 35.19
CA LEU A 102 40.77 -58.48 35.40
C LEU A 102 41.27 -57.03 35.33
N ILE A 103 42.42 -56.74 35.93
CA ILE A 103 43.03 -55.40 35.88
C ILE A 103 43.39 -55.02 34.43
N ASP A 104 43.99 -55.94 33.68
CA ASP A 104 44.39 -55.72 32.29
C ASP A 104 43.16 -55.52 31.39
N ASN A 105 42.10 -56.31 31.59
CA ASN A 105 40.84 -56.13 30.86
C ASN A 105 40.19 -54.77 31.20
N ASN A 106 40.17 -54.39 32.48
CA ASN A 106 39.66 -53.08 32.89
C ASN A 106 40.48 -51.94 32.28
N ALA A 107 41.82 -52.03 32.31
CA ALA A 107 42.70 -51.05 31.69
C ALA A 107 42.40 -50.90 30.19
N TYR A 108 42.24 -52.01 29.48
CA TYR A 108 41.85 -52.02 28.07
C TYR A 108 40.50 -51.34 27.82
N THR A 109 39.48 -51.63 28.64
CA THR A 109 38.17 -50.97 28.51
C THR A 109 38.24 -49.46 28.77
N PHE A 110 39.00 -49.02 29.77
CA PHE A 110 39.19 -47.60 30.05
C PHE A 110 39.93 -46.88 28.92
N GLU A 111 40.94 -47.50 28.30
CA GLU A 111 41.61 -46.93 27.14
C GLU A 111 40.66 -46.73 25.96
N GLN A 112 39.78 -47.71 25.70
CA GLN A 112 38.74 -47.59 24.66
C GLN A 112 37.74 -46.46 24.97
N GLU A 113 37.29 -46.35 26.21
CA GLU A 113 36.38 -45.28 26.63
C GLU A 113 37.03 -43.90 26.50
N VAL A 114 38.29 -43.76 26.91
CA VAL A 114 39.05 -42.52 26.75
C VAL A 114 39.18 -42.16 25.27
N PHE A 115 39.45 -43.12 24.40
CA PHE A 115 39.53 -42.88 22.96
C PHE A 115 38.18 -42.39 22.39
N LEU A 116 37.07 -43.03 22.77
CA LEU A 116 35.72 -42.62 22.37
C LEU A 116 35.37 -41.22 22.88
N LEU A 117 35.70 -40.90 24.13
CA LEU A 117 35.47 -39.59 24.72
C LEU A 117 36.30 -38.50 24.02
N GLN A 118 37.57 -38.78 23.71
CA GLN A 118 38.41 -37.88 22.93
C GLN A 118 37.83 -37.64 21.53
N HIS A 119 37.34 -38.68 20.87
CA HIS A 119 36.70 -38.56 19.56
C HIS A 119 35.44 -37.70 19.63
N ARG A 120 34.55 -37.95 20.59
CA ARG A 120 33.34 -37.15 20.82
C ARG A 120 33.67 -35.70 21.16
N LEU A 121 34.71 -35.46 21.97
CA LEU A 121 35.19 -34.11 22.29
C LEU A 121 35.66 -33.38 21.03
N ARG A 122 36.42 -34.04 20.15
CA ARG A 122 36.85 -33.45 18.86
C ARG A 122 35.66 -33.13 17.96
N GLN A 123 34.67 -34.01 17.89
CA GLN A 123 33.43 -33.77 17.13
C GLN A 123 32.65 -32.58 17.68
N THR A 124 32.42 -32.52 19.00
CA THR A 124 31.74 -31.39 19.65
C THR A 124 32.51 -30.08 19.45
N LYS A 125 33.86 -30.12 19.47
CA LYS A 125 34.71 -28.96 19.16
C LYS A 125 34.53 -28.51 17.70
N ALA A 126 34.46 -29.43 16.74
CA ALA A 126 34.20 -29.09 15.35
C ALA A 126 32.79 -28.47 15.16
N ILE A 127 31.77 -29.06 15.78
CA ILE A 127 30.39 -28.56 15.73
C ILE A 127 30.29 -27.17 16.36
N SER A 128 30.88 -26.96 17.54
CA SER A 128 30.89 -25.63 18.18
C SER A 128 31.63 -24.56 17.36
N GLN A 129 32.70 -24.92 16.66
CA GLN A 129 33.37 -24.01 15.72
C GLN A 129 32.47 -23.67 14.52
N GLN A 130 31.76 -24.66 13.98
CA GLN A 130 30.79 -24.44 12.90
C GLN A 130 29.63 -23.55 13.37
N LEU A 131 29.08 -23.81 14.57
CA LEU A 131 28.03 -22.99 15.17
C LEU A 131 28.48 -21.54 15.40
N ARG A 132 29.73 -21.32 15.82
CA ARG A 132 30.30 -19.97 15.92
C ARG A 132 30.41 -19.28 14.56
N LYS A 133 30.75 -20.01 13.50
CA LYS A 133 30.80 -19.45 12.14
C LYS A 133 29.40 -19.09 11.63
N THR A 134 28.41 -19.95 11.83
CA THR A 134 27.02 -19.66 11.44
C THR A 134 26.44 -18.50 12.24
N ALA A 135 26.67 -18.45 13.56
CA ALA A 135 26.26 -17.33 14.39
C ALA A 135 26.83 -16.00 13.88
N ARG A 136 28.14 -15.93 13.59
CA ARG A 136 28.75 -14.72 12.99
C ARG A 136 28.16 -14.37 11.63
N SER A 137 27.90 -15.37 10.78
CA SER A 137 27.27 -15.16 9.48
C SER A 137 25.86 -14.60 9.61
N ILE A 138 25.10 -15.05 10.61
CA ILE A 138 23.76 -14.53 10.90
C ILE A 138 23.87 -13.09 11.41
N THR A 139 24.78 -12.78 12.33
CA THR A 139 25.00 -11.41 12.82
C THR A 139 25.33 -10.45 11.67
N ILE A 140 26.26 -10.82 10.78
CA ILE A 140 26.59 -10.01 9.58
C ILE A 140 25.35 -9.86 8.67
N GLY A 141 24.53 -10.90 8.57
CA GLY A 141 23.26 -10.85 7.83
C GLY A 141 22.26 -9.86 8.44
N ILE A 142 22.13 -9.87 9.77
CA ILE A 142 21.27 -8.93 10.52
C ILE A 142 21.77 -7.50 10.30
N ASP A 143 23.05 -7.21 10.53
CA ASP A 143 23.63 -5.87 10.35
C ASP A 143 23.42 -5.34 8.92
N ARG A 144 23.54 -6.24 7.92
CA ARG A 144 23.27 -5.90 6.52
C ARG A 144 21.80 -5.57 6.27
N VAL A 145 20.87 -6.32 6.86
CA VAL A 145 19.43 -6.08 6.74
C VAL A 145 19.06 -4.78 7.45
N GLU A 146 19.55 -4.54 8.66
CA GLU A 146 19.36 -3.29 9.39
C GLU A 146 19.88 -2.08 8.61
N GLY A 147 21.07 -2.17 8.03
CA GLY A 147 21.60 -1.13 7.14
C GLY A 147 20.74 -0.91 5.88
N SER A 148 20.10 -1.95 5.35
CA SER A 148 19.15 -1.82 4.23
C SER A 148 17.84 -1.18 4.67
N ILE A 149 17.32 -1.53 5.86
CA ILE A 149 16.11 -0.95 6.43
C ILE A 149 16.32 0.54 6.66
N SER A 150 17.44 0.93 7.28
CA SER A 150 17.79 2.34 7.50
C SER A 150 17.79 3.13 6.20
N LYS A 151 18.42 2.60 5.14
CA LYS A 151 18.43 3.26 3.82
C LYS A 151 17.03 3.39 3.21
N LYS A 152 16.20 2.35 3.32
CA LYS A 152 14.82 2.40 2.83
C LYS A 152 13.96 3.36 3.63
N GLN A 153 14.22 3.51 4.91
CA GLN A 153 13.55 4.49 5.76
C GLN A 153 13.96 5.92 5.37
N GLU A 154 15.25 6.19 5.15
CA GLU A 154 15.73 7.48 4.61
C GLU A 154 15.12 7.80 3.24
N GLU A 155 15.08 6.83 2.32
CA GLU A 155 14.42 6.99 1.01
C GLU A 155 12.92 7.31 1.16
N LEU A 156 12.21 6.65 2.09
CA LEU A 156 10.80 6.91 2.35
C LEU A 156 10.56 8.28 2.99
N GLU A 157 11.42 8.70 3.91
CA GLU A 157 11.37 10.04 4.52
C GLU A 157 11.60 11.12 3.45
N GLN A 158 12.56 10.92 2.55
CA GLN A 158 12.79 11.83 1.44
C GLN A 158 11.59 11.88 0.49
N LEU A 159 11.02 10.72 0.12
CA LEU A 159 9.83 10.66 -0.73
C LEU A 159 8.62 11.32 -0.05
N SER A 160 8.46 11.16 1.27
CA SER A 160 7.40 11.82 2.04
C SER A 160 7.55 13.34 1.98
N LEU A 161 8.77 13.86 2.17
CA LEU A 161 9.04 15.30 2.06
C LEU A 161 8.79 15.82 0.63
N GLU A 162 9.19 15.07 -0.40
CA GLU A 162 8.92 15.43 -1.80
C GLU A 162 7.41 15.43 -2.11
N VAL A 163 6.66 14.47 -1.57
CA VAL A 163 5.19 14.43 -1.71
C VAL A 163 4.53 15.60 -0.97
N ASP A 164 4.94 15.88 0.26
CA ASP A 164 4.37 16.98 1.05
C ASP A 164 4.64 18.34 0.41
N THR A 165 5.85 18.55 -0.12
CA THR A 165 6.20 19.78 -0.85
C THR A 165 5.38 19.91 -2.14
N LEU A 166 5.24 18.83 -2.92
CA LEU A 166 4.44 18.84 -4.14
C LEU A 166 2.95 19.08 -3.85
N ILE A 167 2.40 18.46 -2.79
CA ILE A 167 1.02 18.68 -2.36
C ILE A 167 0.83 20.13 -1.94
N SER A 168 1.74 20.70 -1.13
CA SER A 168 1.71 22.09 -0.70
C SER A 168 1.75 23.05 -1.90
N ASP A 169 2.68 22.85 -2.83
CA ASP A 169 2.82 23.64 -4.06
C ASP A 169 1.57 23.55 -4.94
N THR A 170 1.02 22.34 -5.12
CA THR A 170 -0.18 22.11 -5.93
C THR A 170 -1.39 22.74 -5.27
N CYS A 171 -1.51 22.66 -3.95
CA CYS A 171 -2.57 23.32 -3.19
C CYS A 171 -2.47 24.84 -3.26
N SER A 172 -1.27 25.42 -3.15
CA SER A 172 -1.04 26.86 -3.31
C SER A 172 -1.43 27.30 -4.72
N LYS A 173 -0.88 26.66 -5.76
CA LYS A 173 -1.20 26.98 -7.16
C LYS A 173 -2.68 26.83 -7.48
N SER A 174 -3.33 25.78 -6.96
CA SER A 174 -4.77 25.58 -7.15
C SER A 174 -5.59 26.64 -6.43
N PHE A 175 -5.16 27.08 -5.24
CA PHE A 175 -5.81 28.15 -4.50
C PHE A 175 -5.64 29.49 -5.23
N ASP A 176 -4.43 29.81 -5.69
CA ASP A 176 -4.13 31.03 -6.45
C ASP A 176 -4.95 31.07 -7.75
N LEU A 177 -5.08 29.94 -8.45
CA LEU A 177 -5.94 29.83 -9.64
C LEU A 177 -7.42 30.05 -9.30
N LEU A 178 -7.92 29.43 -8.22
CA LEU A 178 -9.32 29.63 -7.79
C LEU A 178 -9.58 31.07 -7.35
N GLN A 179 -8.61 31.72 -6.71
CA GLN A 179 -8.70 33.12 -6.30
C GLN A 179 -8.66 34.06 -7.51
N CYS A 180 -7.74 33.85 -8.44
CA CYS A 180 -7.70 34.60 -9.70
C CYS A 180 -9.00 34.45 -10.50
N LEU A 181 -9.58 33.24 -10.56
CA LEU A 181 -10.88 33.01 -11.20
C LEU A 181 -12.03 33.71 -10.46
N GLN A 182 -11.97 33.79 -9.13
CA GLN A 182 -12.95 34.53 -8.34
C GLN A 182 -12.88 36.05 -8.56
N GLU A 183 -11.67 36.59 -8.77
CA GLU A 183 -11.43 38.03 -8.92
C GLU A 183 -11.59 38.56 -10.36
N SER A 184 -11.27 37.75 -11.38
CA SER A 184 -11.06 38.27 -12.74
C SER A 184 -12.23 38.09 -13.71
N LEU A 185 -12.98 36.99 -13.63
CA LEU A 185 -13.93 36.60 -14.69
C LEU A 185 -14.94 35.66 -14.07
N LEU A 186 -16.22 36.01 -13.97
CA LEU A 186 -17.38 35.12 -14.17
C LEU A 186 -18.71 35.79 -13.72
N PRO A 187 -19.82 35.61 -14.45
CA PRO A 187 -21.17 35.99 -14.02
C PRO A 187 -21.56 35.30 -12.68
N ASP A 188 -22.49 35.91 -11.93
CA ASP A 188 -22.94 35.52 -10.58
C ASP A 188 -23.09 33.99 -10.38
N ALA A 189 -23.63 33.27 -11.36
CA ALA A 189 -23.92 31.84 -11.26
C ALA A 189 -22.68 30.95 -11.09
N THR A 190 -21.54 31.32 -11.66
CA THR A 190 -20.30 30.53 -11.64
C THR A 190 -19.44 30.86 -10.42
N SER A 191 -19.48 32.12 -9.96
CA SER A 191 -18.96 32.52 -8.65
C SER A 191 -19.69 31.79 -7.51
N ASP A 192 -21.01 31.64 -7.62
CA ASP A 192 -21.83 30.88 -6.67
C ASP A 192 -21.46 29.39 -6.62
N THR A 193 -21.11 28.78 -7.76
CA THR A 193 -20.65 27.38 -7.78
C THR A 193 -19.29 27.21 -7.11
N LEU A 194 -18.36 28.15 -7.35
CA LEU A 194 -17.00 28.10 -6.81
C LEU A 194 -17.00 28.35 -5.29
N THR A 195 -17.78 29.34 -4.82
CA THR A 195 -17.96 29.59 -3.38
C THR A 195 -18.63 28.42 -2.66
N ARG A 196 -19.59 27.74 -3.30
CA ARG A 196 -20.21 26.50 -2.77
C ARG A 196 -19.20 25.37 -2.66
N CYS A 197 -18.33 25.18 -3.67
CA CYS A 197 -17.25 24.19 -3.62
C CYS A 197 -16.22 24.49 -2.52
N LEU A 198 -15.84 25.76 -2.34
CA LEU A 198 -14.92 26.17 -1.28
C LEU A 198 -15.52 25.95 0.12
N LYS A 199 -16.80 26.27 0.31
CA LYS A 199 -17.53 25.98 1.56
C LYS A 199 -17.61 24.48 1.83
N ALA A 200 -17.95 23.67 0.81
CA ALA A 200 -17.99 22.21 0.93
C ALA A 200 -16.60 21.64 1.27
N ARG A 201 -15.53 22.12 0.63
CA ARG A 201 -14.14 21.74 0.94
C ARG A 201 -13.80 22.04 2.39
N LYS A 202 -14.09 23.26 2.86
CA LYS A 202 -13.83 23.66 4.25
C LYS A 202 -14.58 22.77 5.24
N GLN A 203 -15.85 22.45 4.95
CA GLN A 203 -16.67 21.59 5.81
C GLN A 203 -16.15 20.14 5.85
N ILE A 204 -15.73 19.58 4.72
CA ILE A 204 -15.14 18.23 4.68
C ILE A 204 -13.83 18.19 5.48
N ILE A 205 -12.95 19.17 5.26
CA ILE A 205 -11.68 19.27 6.00
C ILE A 205 -11.95 19.38 7.50
N GLN A 206 -12.87 20.25 7.91
CA GLN A 206 -13.23 20.42 9.31
C GLN A 206 -13.76 19.10 9.93
N ASN A 207 -14.67 18.40 9.25
CA ASN A 207 -15.19 17.12 9.70
C ASN A 207 -14.09 16.05 9.84
N VAL A 208 -13.12 16.03 8.92
CA VAL A 208 -11.96 15.12 8.99
C VAL A 208 -11.08 15.47 10.18
N THR A 209 -10.77 16.75 10.39
CA THR A 209 -9.96 17.18 11.53
C THR A 209 -10.63 16.88 12.87
N GLU A 210 -11.95 17.04 12.97
CA GLU A 210 -12.71 16.71 14.18
C GLU A 210 -12.73 15.18 14.43
N GLN A 211 -12.91 14.37 13.38
CA GLN A 211 -12.92 12.91 13.50
C GLN A 211 -11.54 12.32 13.81
N LEU A 212 -10.48 12.82 13.16
CA LEU A 212 -9.11 12.44 13.48
C LEU A 212 -8.72 12.89 14.88
N GLY A 213 -9.10 14.10 15.29
CA GLY A 213 -8.88 14.57 16.67
C GLY A 213 -9.58 13.68 17.70
N ALA A 214 -10.80 13.20 17.42
CA ALA A 214 -11.47 12.23 18.29
C ALA A 214 -10.72 10.90 18.39
N ILE A 215 -10.17 10.39 17.27
CA ILE A 215 -9.34 9.18 17.27
C ILE A 215 -8.04 9.42 18.04
N ASP A 216 -7.39 10.57 17.87
CA ASP A 216 -6.15 10.91 18.56
C ASP A 216 -6.37 10.98 20.08
N THR A 217 -7.52 11.49 20.55
CA THR A 217 -7.85 11.44 21.98
C THR A 217 -8.03 10.01 22.52
N TRP A 218 -8.39 9.03 21.68
CA TRP A 218 -8.42 7.61 22.05
C TRP A 218 -7.01 7.02 22.08
N VAL A 219 -6.17 7.41 21.12
CA VAL A 219 -4.76 7.00 21.08
C VAL A 219 -4.01 7.47 22.34
N ASP A 220 -4.27 8.70 22.79
CA ASP A 220 -3.66 9.26 24.00
C ASP A 220 -4.07 8.52 25.28
N GLN A 221 -5.20 7.81 25.26
CA GLN A 221 -5.67 6.98 26.38
C GLN A 221 -5.06 5.59 26.40
N LEU A 222 -4.38 5.16 25.32
CA LEU A 222 -3.76 3.85 25.26
C LEU A 222 -2.43 3.81 26.05
N PRO A 223 -2.15 2.69 26.73
CA PRO A 223 -0.90 2.52 27.45
C PRO A 223 0.28 2.48 26.48
N SER A 224 1.37 3.15 26.85
CA SER A 224 2.60 3.07 26.07
C SER A 224 3.23 1.68 26.14
N ALA A 225 4.07 1.33 25.17
CA ALA A 225 4.79 0.05 25.14
C ALA A 225 5.58 -0.24 26.44
N ALA A 226 6.08 0.80 27.11
CA ALA A 226 6.75 0.67 28.40
C ALA A 226 5.78 0.30 29.54
N HIS A 227 4.57 0.87 29.54
CA HIS A 227 3.51 0.52 30.50
C HIS A 227 3.04 -0.92 30.29
N LEU A 228 2.90 -1.37 29.04
CA LEU A 228 2.56 -2.76 28.73
C LEU A 228 3.59 -3.76 29.24
N LYS A 229 4.89 -3.45 29.16
CA LYS A 229 5.95 -4.30 29.71
C LYS A 229 5.91 -4.37 31.23
N LEU A 230 5.68 -3.24 31.90
CA LEU A 230 5.52 -3.19 33.36
C LEU A 230 4.28 -3.97 33.80
N GLU A 231 3.17 -3.82 33.07
CA GLU A 231 1.93 -4.53 33.37
C GLU A 231 2.04 -6.03 33.08
N ALA A 232 2.75 -6.42 32.03
CA ALA A 232 3.06 -7.81 31.74
C ALA A 232 3.89 -8.46 32.86
N LEU A 233 4.89 -7.75 33.39
CA LEU A 233 5.68 -8.20 34.54
C LEU A 233 4.82 -8.29 35.81
N ARG A 234 3.94 -7.31 36.05
CA ARG A 234 2.99 -7.32 37.16
C ARG A 234 2.06 -8.53 37.08
N LEU A 235 1.49 -8.80 35.91
CA LEU A 235 0.59 -9.93 35.66
C LEU A 235 1.32 -11.28 35.73
N GLN A 236 2.54 -11.37 35.21
CA GLN A 236 3.37 -12.56 35.33
C GLN A 236 3.70 -12.88 36.79
N HIS A 237 3.98 -11.85 37.60
CA HIS A 237 4.21 -11.99 39.03
C HIS A 237 2.94 -12.41 39.79
N VAL A 238 1.80 -11.79 39.51
CA VAL A 238 0.50 -12.10 40.16
C VAL A 238 -0.01 -13.49 39.80
N ILE A 239 0.21 -13.93 38.56
CA ILE A 239 -0.16 -15.26 38.08
C ILE A 239 0.82 -16.33 38.60
N GLY A 240 1.95 -15.92 39.21
CA GLY A 240 2.88 -16.83 39.89
C GLY A 240 3.75 -17.64 38.94
N LEU A 241 3.93 -17.19 37.69
CA LEU A 241 4.71 -17.88 36.65
C LEU A 241 6.22 -17.97 36.98
N ASP A 242 6.72 -17.07 37.84
CA ASP A 242 8.13 -17.04 38.25
C ASP A 242 8.44 -17.90 39.49
N THR A 243 7.39 -18.39 40.17
CA THR A 243 7.52 -19.26 41.34
C THR A 243 7.04 -20.67 40.98
N THR A 244 7.86 -21.68 41.21
CA THR A 244 7.62 -23.11 40.90
C THR A 244 6.40 -23.76 41.58
N GLY A 245 5.56 -22.96 42.25
CA GLY A 245 4.32 -23.40 42.88
C GLY A 245 3.13 -23.09 41.97
N SER A 246 2.36 -24.14 41.66
CA SER A 246 1.09 -24.11 40.96
C SER A 246 0.17 -23.01 41.52
N SER A 247 0.16 -21.84 40.90
CA SER A 247 -0.69 -20.73 41.31
C SER A 247 -2.15 -21.12 41.08
N SER A 248 -2.97 -21.08 42.14
CA SER A 248 -4.40 -21.38 42.09
C SER A 248 -5.16 -20.49 41.09
N LEU A 249 -4.62 -19.30 40.79
CA LEU A 249 -5.20 -18.37 39.81
C LEU A 249 -5.00 -18.83 38.36
N LEU A 250 -3.89 -19.49 38.03
CA LEU A 250 -3.67 -20.03 36.69
C LEU A 250 -4.66 -21.19 36.42
N LEU A 251 -4.85 -22.07 37.40
CA LEU A 251 -5.82 -23.16 37.31
C LEU A 251 -7.26 -22.65 37.18
N LEU A 252 -7.63 -21.61 37.95
CA LEU A 252 -8.94 -20.97 37.82
C LEU A 252 -9.12 -20.24 36.48
N ALA A 253 -8.07 -19.61 35.97
CA ALA A 253 -8.08 -18.95 34.67
C ALA A 253 -8.25 -19.96 33.54
N GLU A 254 -7.49 -21.07 33.56
CA GLU A 254 -7.63 -22.18 32.63
C GLU A 254 -9.04 -22.78 32.69
N GLU A 255 -9.56 -23.08 33.88
CA GLU A 255 -10.91 -23.60 34.06
C GLU A 255 -11.99 -22.64 33.52
N SER A 256 -11.82 -21.33 33.72
CA SER A 256 -12.73 -20.31 33.19
C SER A 256 -12.64 -20.17 31.67
N ALA A 257 -11.44 -20.25 31.09
CA ALA A 257 -11.22 -20.22 29.65
C ALA A 257 -11.82 -21.45 28.97
N TYR A 258 -11.63 -22.64 29.55
CA TYR A 258 -12.28 -23.87 29.10
C TYR A 258 -13.80 -23.74 29.16
N ARG A 259 -14.37 -23.23 30.26
CA ARG A 259 -15.82 -22.98 30.36
C ARG A 259 -16.32 -22.01 29.29
N GLN A 260 -15.57 -20.96 28.98
CA GLN A 260 -15.95 -19.98 27.98
C GLN A 260 -15.85 -20.54 26.56
N GLN A 261 -14.81 -21.32 26.25
CA GLN A 261 -14.70 -22.05 24.98
C GLN A 261 -15.84 -23.05 24.82
N LEU A 262 -16.18 -23.79 25.88
CA LEU A 262 -17.28 -24.75 25.87
C LEU A 262 -18.63 -24.05 25.66
N LYS A 263 -18.83 -22.87 26.27
CA LYS A 263 -20.01 -22.03 26.04
C LYS A 263 -20.06 -21.45 24.62
N SER A 264 -18.92 -21.06 24.05
CA SER A 264 -18.83 -20.60 22.66
C SER A 264 -19.16 -21.73 21.67
N LEU A 265 -18.58 -22.92 21.90
CA LEU A 265 -18.88 -24.12 21.12
C LEU A 265 -20.35 -24.50 21.22
N MET A 266 -20.92 -24.49 22.42
CA MET A 266 -22.37 -24.69 22.61
C MET A 266 -23.18 -23.65 21.84
N GLY A 267 -22.80 -22.37 21.86
CA GLY A 267 -23.50 -21.33 21.11
C GLY A 267 -23.36 -21.43 19.59
N ILE A 268 -22.28 -22.04 19.09
CA ILE A 268 -22.10 -22.36 17.66
C ILE A 268 -22.94 -23.60 17.32
N LEU A 269 -22.94 -24.63 18.16
CA LEU A 269 -23.76 -25.84 18.02
C LEU A 269 -25.27 -25.56 18.10
N GLU A 270 -25.69 -24.59 18.90
CA GLU A 270 -27.09 -24.14 19.00
C GLU A 270 -27.54 -23.32 17.78
N LYS A 271 -26.60 -22.72 17.04
CA LYS A 271 -26.87 -21.92 15.84
C LYS A 271 -26.67 -22.69 14.53
N ALA A 272 -25.95 -23.80 14.58
CA ALA A 272 -25.81 -24.71 13.44
C ALA A 272 -27.15 -25.43 13.26
N ASP A 273 -27.83 -25.15 12.15
CA ASP A 273 -28.97 -25.97 11.73
C ASP A 273 -28.48 -27.40 11.43
N ALA A 274 -29.36 -28.38 11.61
CA ALA A 274 -29.05 -29.81 11.76
C ALA A 274 -28.49 -30.54 10.50
N ASP A 275 -27.58 -29.92 9.75
CA ASP A 275 -26.77 -30.60 8.75
C ASP A 275 -25.57 -31.26 9.44
N GLU A 276 -25.60 -32.60 9.49
CA GLU A 276 -24.58 -33.45 10.16
C GLU A 276 -23.13 -33.16 9.71
N GLY A 277 -22.95 -32.55 8.54
CA GLY A 277 -21.64 -32.15 8.01
C GLY A 277 -21.01 -30.95 8.73
N GLU A 278 -21.77 -29.92 9.09
CA GLU A 278 -21.21 -28.75 9.79
C GLU A 278 -20.81 -29.08 11.23
N ILE A 279 -21.59 -29.95 11.90
CA ILE A 279 -21.29 -30.44 13.25
C ILE A 279 -20.00 -31.27 13.26
N TYR A 280 -19.79 -32.10 12.23
CA TYR A 280 -18.57 -32.89 12.09
C TYR A 280 -17.34 -32.01 11.83
N ASP A 281 -17.45 -30.98 10.99
CA ASP A 281 -16.38 -30.02 10.72
C ASP A 281 -16.01 -29.17 11.96
N ILE A 282 -17.02 -28.78 12.77
CA ILE A 282 -16.81 -28.09 14.05
C ILE A 282 -16.07 -28.99 15.04
N LEU A 283 -16.46 -30.26 15.16
CA LEU A 283 -15.79 -31.24 16.03
C LEU A 283 -14.36 -31.54 15.56
N GLN A 284 -14.15 -31.65 14.24
CA GLN A 284 -12.84 -31.92 13.66
C GLN A 284 -11.85 -30.76 13.93
N ARG A 285 -12.31 -29.50 13.85
CA ARG A 285 -11.52 -28.30 14.21
C ARG A 285 -11.10 -28.29 15.68
N VAL A 286 -11.93 -28.78 16.59
CA VAL A 286 -11.61 -28.86 18.02
C VAL A 286 -10.54 -29.93 18.28
N THR A 287 -10.60 -31.07 17.58
CA THR A 287 -9.57 -32.11 17.69
C THR A 287 -8.22 -31.70 17.09
N THR A 288 -8.19 -30.97 15.97
CA THR A 288 -6.92 -30.56 15.36
C THR A 288 -6.19 -29.46 16.12
N VAL A 289 -6.91 -28.55 16.78
CA VAL A 289 -6.31 -27.49 17.62
C VAL A 289 -5.67 -28.07 18.90
N ASN A 290 -6.15 -29.20 19.40
CA ASN A 290 -5.61 -29.83 20.61
C ASN A 290 -4.26 -30.55 20.42
N GLU A 291 -3.87 -30.90 19.18
CA GLU A 291 -2.59 -31.60 18.95
C GLU A 291 -1.38 -30.63 18.88
N GLU A 292 -1.58 -29.34 18.61
CA GLU A 292 -0.48 -28.34 18.57
C GLU A 292 -0.27 -27.57 19.88
N VAL A 293 -1.21 -27.64 20.84
CA VAL A 293 -1.14 -26.92 22.12
C VAL A 293 -0.58 -27.82 23.23
N HIS A 294 0.65 -28.30 23.06
CA HIS A 294 1.40 -28.88 24.16
C HIS A 294 1.96 -27.78 25.08
N ALA A 295 1.32 -27.63 26.25
CA ALA A 295 1.93 -27.35 27.56
C ALA A 295 2.95 -26.18 27.66
N GLY A 296 2.78 -25.13 26.87
CA GLY A 296 3.46 -23.86 27.11
C GLY A 296 2.62 -23.03 28.07
N SER A 297 3.18 -22.65 29.22
CA SER A 297 2.56 -21.64 30.07
C SER A 297 2.18 -20.39 29.24
N PRO A 298 1.00 -19.77 29.49
CA PRO A 298 0.56 -18.62 28.71
C PRO A 298 1.60 -17.51 28.81
N LYS A 299 2.19 -17.16 27.66
CA LYS A 299 3.18 -16.09 27.56
C LYS A 299 2.43 -14.76 27.57
N ILE A 300 2.08 -14.29 28.76
CA ILE A 300 1.31 -13.05 29.00
C ILE A 300 1.86 -11.87 28.20
N VAL A 301 3.19 -11.75 28.09
CA VAL A 301 3.85 -10.72 27.28
C VAL A 301 3.39 -10.76 25.82
N LYS A 302 3.34 -11.95 25.21
CA LYS A 302 2.93 -12.12 23.81
C LYS A 302 1.45 -11.84 23.60
N GLU A 303 0.60 -12.25 24.54
CA GLU A 303 -0.84 -12.00 24.46
C GLU A 303 -1.17 -10.51 24.62
N LEU A 304 -0.47 -9.81 25.53
CA LEU A 304 -0.59 -8.35 25.67
C LEU A 304 -0.06 -7.61 24.44
N GLU A 305 1.05 -8.07 23.85
CA GLU A 305 1.55 -7.53 22.58
C GLU A 305 0.54 -7.76 21.45
N LEU A 306 -0.09 -8.93 21.39
CA LEU A 306 -1.11 -9.25 20.38
C LEU A 306 -2.35 -8.35 20.56
N ALA A 307 -2.88 -8.24 21.77
CA ALA A 307 -4.01 -7.37 22.08
C ALA A 307 -3.69 -5.90 21.75
N TRP A 308 -2.50 -5.43 22.12
CA TRP A 308 -2.06 -4.08 21.78
C TRP A 308 -1.94 -3.86 20.27
N ASN A 309 -1.41 -4.84 19.53
CA ASN A 309 -1.33 -4.78 18.07
C ASN A 309 -2.74 -4.75 17.43
N MET A 310 -3.71 -5.48 18.00
CA MET A 310 -5.10 -5.41 17.55
C MET A 310 -5.71 -4.02 17.79
N ASP A 311 -5.44 -3.40 18.95
CA ASP A 311 -5.90 -2.04 19.23
C ASP A 311 -5.26 -1.03 18.26
N GLN A 312 -3.95 -1.17 17.97
CA GLN A 312 -3.27 -0.34 16.97
C GLN A 312 -3.86 -0.53 15.57
N LEU A 313 -4.18 -1.78 15.20
CA LEU A 313 -4.81 -2.08 13.91
C LEU A 313 -6.20 -1.45 13.83
N ALA A 314 -7.02 -1.56 14.88
CA ALA A 314 -8.34 -0.94 14.93
C ALA A 314 -8.28 0.60 14.81
N ILE A 315 -7.26 1.24 15.39
CA ILE A 315 -7.01 2.68 15.21
C ILE A 315 -6.69 3.00 13.76
N LEU A 316 -5.81 2.22 13.13
CA LEU A 316 -5.44 2.43 11.73
C LEU A 316 -6.65 2.22 10.80
N GLU A 317 -7.48 1.21 11.05
CA GLU A 317 -8.74 1.00 10.34
C GLU A 317 -9.72 2.15 10.53
N ALA A 318 -9.85 2.68 11.75
CA ALA A 318 -10.69 3.85 12.02
C ALA A 318 -10.19 5.09 11.26
N ARG A 319 -8.87 5.35 11.25
CA ARG A 319 -8.26 6.45 10.49
C ARG A 319 -8.47 6.28 8.99
N ALA A 320 -8.29 5.06 8.47
CA ALA A 320 -8.54 4.73 7.07
C ALA A 320 -10.01 4.98 6.69
N SER A 321 -10.96 4.54 7.53
CA SER A 321 -12.39 4.77 7.33
C SER A 321 -12.76 6.26 7.27
N VAL A 322 -12.14 7.10 8.10
CA VAL A 322 -12.32 8.57 8.05
C VAL A 322 -11.82 9.13 6.72
N LEU A 323 -10.65 8.69 6.25
CA LEU A 323 -10.08 9.10 4.96
C LEU A 323 -10.92 8.63 3.77
N ASP A 324 -11.41 7.39 3.79
CA ASP A 324 -12.30 6.86 2.75
C ASP A 324 -13.61 7.63 2.68
N LYS A 325 -14.18 7.96 3.85
CA LYS A 325 -15.38 8.80 3.93
C LYS A 325 -15.11 10.19 3.37
N ALA A 326 -13.97 10.80 3.70
CA ALA A 326 -13.56 12.10 3.15
C ALA A 326 -13.39 12.04 1.63
N SER A 327 -12.67 11.04 1.13
CA SER A 327 -12.45 10.80 -0.30
C SER A 327 -13.77 10.64 -1.04
N SER A 328 -14.70 9.85 -0.49
CA SER A 328 -16.04 9.67 -1.07
C SER A 328 -16.84 10.98 -1.09
N GLN A 329 -16.71 11.83 -0.07
CA GLN A 329 -17.36 13.14 -0.02
C GLN A 329 -16.76 14.13 -1.02
N PHE A 330 -15.43 14.14 -1.21
CA PHE A 330 -14.77 14.92 -2.27
C PHE A 330 -15.25 14.50 -3.65
N HIS A 331 -15.28 13.18 -3.92
CA HIS A 331 -15.74 12.63 -5.20
C HIS A 331 -17.21 12.93 -5.49
N ARG A 332 -18.07 12.98 -4.46
CA ARG A 332 -19.50 13.22 -4.65
C ARG A 332 -19.88 14.71 -4.70
N SER A 333 -19.26 15.53 -3.86
CA SER A 333 -19.75 16.90 -3.62
C SER A 333 -18.91 17.99 -4.31
N ILE A 334 -17.61 17.77 -4.53
CA ILE A 334 -16.69 18.80 -5.03
C ILE A 334 -16.28 18.52 -6.47
N LEU A 335 -15.97 17.26 -6.78
CA LEU A 335 -15.43 16.87 -8.07
C LEU A 335 -16.41 17.10 -9.24
N PRO A 336 -17.71 16.75 -9.15
CA PRO A 336 -18.64 16.95 -10.27
C PRO A 336 -18.92 18.43 -10.59
N PRO A 337 -19.14 19.33 -9.61
CA PRO A 337 -19.24 20.77 -9.88
C PRO A 337 -17.97 21.37 -10.51
N LEU A 338 -16.78 20.97 -10.06
CA LEU A 338 -15.51 21.41 -10.64
C LEU A 338 -15.31 20.91 -12.06
N GLN A 339 -15.67 19.67 -12.37
CA GLN A 339 -15.64 19.15 -13.75
C GLN A 339 -16.58 19.93 -14.66
N ARG A 340 -17.79 20.27 -14.20
CA ARG A 340 -18.72 21.12 -14.97
C ARG A 340 -18.17 22.51 -15.19
N LEU A 341 -17.59 23.13 -14.16
CA LEU A 341 -16.98 24.44 -14.27
C LEU A 341 -15.76 24.42 -15.23
N HIS A 342 -14.94 23.38 -15.16
CA HIS A 342 -13.83 23.18 -16.11
C HIS A 342 -14.35 23.01 -17.54
N ALA A 343 -15.40 22.21 -17.76
CA ALA A 343 -15.99 22.06 -19.10
C ALA A 343 -16.54 23.38 -19.64
N LEU A 344 -17.23 24.16 -18.81
CA LEU A 344 -17.73 25.49 -19.18
C LEU A 344 -16.59 26.48 -19.50
N LEU A 345 -15.52 26.48 -18.69
CA LEU A 345 -14.35 27.32 -18.95
C LEU A 345 -13.61 26.89 -20.21
N ALA A 346 -13.50 25.59 -20.47
CA ALA A 346 -12.89 25.07 -21.69
C ALA A 346 -13.70 25.45 -22.93
N GLU A 347 -15.03 25.42 -22.86
CA GLU A 347 -15.94 25.88 -23.93
C GLU A 347 -15.79 27.39 -24.15
N GLN A 348 -15.77 28.19 -23.08
CA GLN A 348 -15.53 29.63 -23.18
C GLN A 348 -14.14 29.94 -23.76
N GLN A 349 -13.10 29.18 -23.37
CA GLN A 349 -11.76 29.34 -23.91
C GLN A 349 -11.72 28.98 -25.40
N SER A 350 -12.46 27.97 -25.86
CA SER A 350 -12.52 27.63 -27.28
C SER A 350 -13.15 28.78 -28.07
N VAL A 351 -14.25 29.36 -27.57
CA VAL A 351 -14.90 30.54 -28.19
C VAL A 351 -13.97 31.74 -28.21
N ILE A 352 -13.21 31.99 -27.14
CA ILE A 352 -12.20 33.06 -27.13
C ILE A 352 -11.11 32.78 -28.17
N ASN A 353 -10.61 31.55 -28.26
CA ASN A 353 -9.61 31.19 -29.27
C ASN A 353 -10.15 31.32 -30.69
N ASP A 354 -11.39 30.91 -30.93
CA ASP A 354 -12.06 31.03 -32.24
C ASP A 354 -12.26 32.50 -32.61
N THR A 355 -12.71 33.33 -31.67
CA THR A 355 -12.83 34.78 -31.91
C THR A 355 -11.47 35.45 -32.12
N LEU A 356 -10.43 35.06 -31.38
CA LEU A 356 -9.06 35.54 -31.61
C LEU A 356 -8.53 35.09 -32.97
N ALA A 357 -8.86 33.88 -33.42
CA ALA A 357 -8.52 33.41 -34.77
C ALA A 357 -9.24 34.25 -35.83
N VAL A 358 -10.54 34.51 -35.67
CA VAL A 358 -11.30 35.39 -36.58
C VAL A 358 -10.72 36.81 -36.59
N ILE A 359 -10.43 37.40 -35.42
CA ILE A 359 -9.77 38.72 -35.33
C ILE A 359 -8.40 38.69 -36.01
N GLY A 360 -7.64 37.60 -35.84
CA GLY A 360 -6.36 37.38 -36.52
C GLY A 360 -6.50 37.35 -38.04
N THR A 361 -7.49 36.63 -38.57
CA THR A 361 -7.79 36.60 -40.01
C THR A 361 -8.24 37.97 -40.53
N PHE A 362 -9.14 38.65 -39.82
CA PHE A 362 -9.59 40.00 -40.17
C PHE A 362 -8.43 41.00 -40.18
N ARG A 363 -7.52 40.92 -39.19
CA ARG A 363 -6.31 41.74 -39.15
C ARG A 363 -5.44 41.47 -40.38
N GLN A 364 -5.24 40.20 -40.75
CA GLN A 364 -4.45 39.83 -41.91
C GLN A 364 -5.08 40.33 -43.21
N GLU A 365 -6.40 40.23 -43.35
CA GLU A 365 -7.13 40.80 -44.49
C GLU A 365 -7.01 42.33 -44.55
N MET A 366 -7.11 43.02 -43.41
CA MET A 366 -6.91 44.47 -43.34
C MET A 366 -5.47 44.87 -43.69
N ASP A 367 -4.47 44.14 -43.20
CA ASP A 367 -3.06 44.35 -43.54
C ASP A 367 -2.84 44.10 -45.05
N GLU A 368 -3.50 43.10 -45.65
CA GLU A 368 -3.47 42.86 -47.09
C GLU A 368 -4.12 44.00 -47.89
N VAL A 369 -5.29 44.50 -47.46
CA VAL A 369 -5.94 45.66 -48.08
C VAL A 369 -5.04 46.90 -48.00
N VAL A 370 -4.41 47.16 -46.87
CA VAL A 370 -3.44 48.26 -46.72
C VAL A 370 -2.26 48.07 -47.67
N HIS A 371 -1.69 46.87 -47.76
CA HIS A 371 -0.63 46.57 -48.72
C HIS A 371 -1.06 46.73 -50.18
N GLN A 372 -2.31 46.36 -50.53
CA GLN A 372 -2.86 46.56 -51.87
C GLN A 372 -3.09 48.04 -52.18
N VAL A 373 -3.56 48.83 -51.21
CA VAL A 373 -3.72 50.29 -51.33
C VAL A 373 -2.37 50.98 -51.46
N ASP A 374 -1.36 50.58 -50.67
CA ASP A 374 -0.01 51.10 -50.80
C ASP A 374 0.62 50.72 -52.14
N ALA A 375 0.43 49.48 -52.62
CA ALA A 375 0.87 49.07 -53.95
C ALA A 375 0.17 49.86 -55.07
N ALA A 376 -1.13 50.13 -54.93
CA ALA A 376 -1.89 50.98 -55.86
C ALA A 376 -1.41 52.44 -55.81
N ARG A 377 -1.06 52.95 -54.63
CA ARG A 377 -0.54 54.30 -54.43
C ARG A 377 0.86 54.45 -55.00
N ILE A 378 1.74 53.46 -54.83
CA ILE A 378 3.07 53.43 -55.46
C ILE A 378 2.94 53.38 -56.98
N LYS A 379 2.00 52.59 -57.53
CA LYS A 379 1.68 52.59 -58.96
C LYS A 379 1.12 53.93 -59.45
N ALA A 380 0.39 54.68 -58.62
CA ALA A 380 -0.13 56.01 -58.93
C ALA A 380 0.90 57.14 -58.74
N CYS A 381 1.95 56.93 -57.94
CA CYS A 381 2.97 57.91 -57.62
C CYS A 381 4.24 57.82 -58.49
N ASP A 382 4.24 57.04 -59.57
CA ASP A 382 5.32 57.05 -60.57
C ASP A 382 5.05 58.21 -61.57
N PRO A 383 5.60 59.43 -61.38
CA PRO A 383 5.20 60.61 -62.13
C PRO A 383 6.08 60.79 -63.39
N SER A 384 6.80 59.75 -63.79
CA SER A 384 7.87 59.83 -64.81
C SER A 384 7.66 58.91 -66.02
N ARG A 385 6.45 58.38 -66.20
CA ARG A 385 6.03 57.83 -67.50
C ARG A 385 4.66 58.34 -67.93
N ASP A 386 4.74 59.20 -68.94
CA ASP A 386 3.76 59.36 -70.02
C ASP A 386 2.49 60.18 -69.75
N LEU A 387 2.71 61.50 -69.76
CA LEU A 387 1.75 62.56 -70.15
C LEU A 387 1.15 62.39 -71.57
N SER A 388 1.35 61.24 -72.23
CA SER A 388 0.81 60.87 -73.54
C SER A 388 -0.23 59.74 -73.48
N SER A 389 -0.51 59.15 -72.31
CA SER A 389 -1.42 58.00 -72.16
C SER A 389 -2.86 58.34 -71.68
N ASN A 390 -3.11 59.57 -71.22
CA ASN A 390 -4.43 59.96 -70.70
C ASN A 390 -5.54 60.04 -71.77
N PHE A 391 -5.22 60.12 -73.07
CA PHE A 391 -6.22 60.00 -74.14
C PHE A 391 -6.54 58.53 -74.53
N ILE A 392 -5.64 57.59 -74.23
CA ILE A 392 -5.82 56.17 -74.58
C ILE A 392 -6.62 55.45 -73.48
N ASN A 393 -6.45 55.82 -72.21
CA ASN A 393 -7.17 55.19 -71.10
C ASN A 393 -8.66 55.57 -71.04
N HIS A 394 -9.04 56.78 -71.43
CA HIS A 394 -10.47 57.15 -71.52
C HIS A 394 -11.21 56.40 -72.63
N SER A 395 -10.58 56.17 -73.78
CA SER A 395 -11.20 55.36 -74.84
C SER A 395 -11.25 53.86 -74.51
N SER A 396 -10.26 53.34 -73.80
CA SER A 396 -10.28 51.97 -73.28
C SER A 396 -11.40 51.76 -72.26
N LEU A 397 -11.52 52.66 -71.29
CA LEU A 397 -12.57 52.63 -70.27
C LEU A 397 -13.96 52.84 -70.88
N GLU A 398 -14.10 53.75 -71.84
CA GLU A 398 -15.36 53.95 -72.56
C GLU A 398 -15.76 52.72 -73.38
N ASN A 399 -14.80 52.03 -73.98
CA ASN A 399 -15.07 50.80 -74.71
C ASN A 399 -15.43 49.66 -73.76
N GLU A 400 -14.76 49.55 -72.60
CA GLU A 400 -15.04 48.55 -71.57
C GLU A 400 -16.40 48.78 -70.89
N MET A 401 -16.76 50.05 -70.62
CA MET A 401 -18.09 50.43 -70.13
C MET A 401 -19.16 50.20 -71.20
N LYS A 402 -18.87 50.45 -72.49
CA LYS A 402 -19.79 50.12 -73.59
C LYS A 402 -20.01 48.62 -73.71
N THR A 403 -18.98 47.78 -73.50
CA THR A 403 -19.15 46.32 -73.50
C THR A 403 -19.94 45.85 -72.28
N LEU A 404 -19.65 46.35 -71.08
CA LEU A 404 -20.39 46.01 -69.86
C LEU A 404 -21.87 46.41 -69.95
N LEU A 405 -22.18 47.60 -70.48
CA LEU A 405 -23.56 48.04 -70.67
C LEU A 405 -24.30 47.25 -71.75
N LYS A 406 -23.60 46.75 -72.78
CA LYS A 406 -24.17 45.85 -73.78
C LYS A 406 -24.40 44.44 -73.23
N ASP A 407 -23.50 43.92 -72.42
CA ASP A 407 -23.66 42.60 -71.78
C ASP A 407 -24.83 42.61 -70.78
N LEU A 408 -25.02 43.73 -70.08
CA LEU A 408 -26.16 43.95 -69.18
C LEU A 408 -27.48 44.28 -69.90
N GLN A 409 -27.50 44.36 -71.25
CA GLN A 409 -28.71 44.62 -72.03
C GLN A 409 -29.80 43.55 -71.79
N ALA A 410 -29.41 42.31 -71.50
CA ALA A 410 -30.35 41.23 -71.20
C ALA A 410 -31.16 41.45 -69.92
N VAL A 411 -30.65 42.26 -68.98
CA VAL A 411 -31.28 42.57 -67.68
C VAL A 411 -32.11 43.86 -67.77
N ARG A 412 -32.21 44.47 -68.97
CA ARG A 412 -32.95 45.70 -69.18
C ARG A 412 -34.47 45.44 -69.20
N PRO A 413 -35.28 46.21 -68.44
CA PRO A 413 -36.73 46.10 -68.49
C PRO A 413 -37.28 46.45 -69.89
N SER A 414 -38.38 45.84 -70.29
CA SER A 414 -39.04 46.05 -71.60
C SER A 414 -39.50 47.48 -71.86
N ASP A 415 -39.62 48.30 -70.81
CA ASP A 415 -40.23 49.63 -70.86
C ASP A 415 -39.23 50.76 -71.14
N MET A 416 -37.94 50.45 -71.30
CA MET A 416 -36.90 51.43 -71.63
C MET A 416 -36.60 51.53 -73.14
N PRO A 417 -36.26 52.75 -73.66
CA PRO A 417 -35.89 52.96 -75.05
C PRO A 417 -34.61 52.18 -75.42
N PRO A 418 -34.40 51.77 -76.70
CA PRO A 418 -33.29 50.91 -77.10
C PRO A 418 -31.91 51.50 -76.77
N LEU A 419 -30.95 50.63 -76.40
CA LEU A 419 -29.62 51.06 -75.93
C LEU A 419 -28.80 51.60 -77.10
N VAL A 420 -28.59 52.92 -77.12
CA VAL A 420 -27.75 53.60 -78.13
C VAL A 420 -26.60 54.30 -77.41
N LEU A 421 -25.39 53.72 -77.50
CA LEU A 421 -24.18 54.25 -76.87
C LEU A 421 -23.21 54.74 -77.94
N LEU A 422 -23.46 55.93 -78.49
CA LEU A 422 -22.62 56.52 -79.52
C LEU A 422 -21.55 57.41 -78.88
N ASN A 423 -21.95 58.29 -77.97
CA ASN A 423 -21.09 59.30 -77.35
C ASN A 423 -20.90 59.05 -75.84
N GLN A 424 -19.86 59.65 -75.26
CA GLN A 424 -19.57 59.60 -73.81
C GLN A 424 -20.76 60.12 -72.96
N ASN A 425 -21.49 61.11 -73.48
CA ASN A 425 -22.71 61.63 -72.85
C ASN A 425 -23.83 60.59 -72.78
N ASP A 426 -23.90 59.65 -73.73
CA ASP A 426 -24.91 58.59 -73.75
C ASP A 426 -24.61 57.55 -72.65
N ILE A 427 -23.33 57.25 -72.42
CA ILE A 427 -22.87 56.37 -71.31
C ILE A 427 -23.22 57.00 -69.96
N LEU A 428 -22.95 58.30 -69.79
CA LEU A 428 -23.27 59.02 -68.56
C LEU A 428 -24.78 59.16 -68.33
N ALA A 429 -25.57 59.33 -69.39
CA ALA A 429 -27.03 59.35 -69.31
C ALA A 429 -27.57 57.97 -68.88
N GLU A 430 -27.06 56.89 -69.44
CA GLU A 430 -27.47 55.52 -69.07
C GLU A 430 -27.06 55.18 -67.63
N LEU A 431 -25.86 55.56 -67.19
CA LEU A 431 -25.43 55.37 -65.80
C LEU A 431 -26.29 56.16 -64.81
N LYS A 432 -26.69 57.39 -65.17
CA LYS A 432 -27.62 58.17 -64.34
C LYS A 432 -28.99 57.50 -64.28
N ALA A 433 -29.49 56.97 -65.40
CA ALA A 433 -30.76 56.23 -65.42
C ALA A 433 -30.70 54.94 -64.59
N LEU A 434 -29.57 54.20 -64.64
CA LEU A 434 -29.36 53.01 -63.80
C LEU A 434 -29.29 53.37 -62.31
N LYS A 435 -28.61 54.46 -61.95
CA LYS A 435 -28.55 54.94 -60.56
C LYS A 435 -29.90 55.42 -60.05
N GLU A 436 -30.70 56.07 -60.90
CA GLU A 436 -32.06 56.48 -60.54
C GLU A 436 -32.99 55.28 -60.39
N LYS A 437 -32.78 54.22 -61.20
CA LYS A 437 -33.47 52.94 -61.06
C LYS A 437 -33.09 52.21 -59.77
N GLU A 438 -31.80 52.11 -59.46
CA GLU A 438 -31.30 51.53 -58.20
C GLU A 438 -31.98 52.20 -57.02
N LYS A 439 -31.99 53.54 -57.00
CA LYS A 439 -32.70 54.31 -55.98
C LYS A 439 -34.20 54.03 -55.95
N SER A 440 -34.85 53.88 -57.10
CA SER A 440 -36.28 53.54 -57.17
C SER A 440 -36.59 52.13 -56.66
N LEU A 441 -35.66 51.19 -56.84
CA LEU A 441 -35.77 49.81 -56.37
C LEU A 441 -35.51 49.74 -54.87
N ASP A 442 -34.53 50.48 -54.36
CA ASP A 442 -34.29 50.64 -52.92
C ASP A 442 -35.51 51.25 -52.23
N ASP A 443 -36.09 52.31 -52.81
CA ASP A 443 -37.33 52.91 -52.30
C ASP A 443 -38.51 51.91 -52.36
N GLN A 444 -38.55 51.04 -53.36
CA GLN A 444 -39.57 49.99 -53.48
C GLN A 444 -39.35 48.86 -52.48
N GLU A 445 -38.10 48.48 -52.21
CA GLU A 445 -37.72 47.48 -51.22
C GLU A 445 -38.01 47.99 -49.81
N GLU A 446 -37.73 49.25 -49.51
CA GLU A 446 -38.08 49.88 -48.24
C GLU A 446 -39.61 49.95 -48.04
N ARG A 447 -40.35 50.26 -49.11
CA ARG A 447 -41.83 50.16 -49.11
C ARG A 447 -42.31 48.73 -48.93
N PHE A 448 -41.67 47.76 -49.57
CA PHE A 448 -42.03 46.35 -49.41
C PHE A 448 -41.74 45.88 -47.98
N GLY A 449 -40.57 46.20 -47.44
CA GLY A 449 -40.17 45.90 -46.06
C GLY A 449 -41.11 46.51 -45.03
N SER A 450 -41.64 47.72 -45.28
CA SER A 450 -42.65 48.34 -44.41
C SER A 450 -44.07 47.78 -44.61
N LEU A 451 -44.39 47.24 -45.79
CA LEU A 451 -45.67 46.58 -46.08
C LEU A 451 -45.74 45.14 -45.57
N ILE A 452 -44.61 44.42 -45.46
CA ILE A 452 -44.55 43.03 -44.98
C ILE A 452 -45.21 42.85 -43.61
N PRO A 453 -44.90 43.64 -42.56
CA PRO A 453 -45.55 43.52 -41.26
C PRO A 453 -47.06 43.75 -41.32
N ILE A 454 -47.50 44.64 -42.20
CA ILE A 454 -48.92 44.98 -42.39
C ILE A 454 -49.65 43.83 -43.09
N MET A 455 -49.04 43.23 -44.12
CA MET A 455 -49.57 42.05 -44.81
C MET A 455 -49.56 40.81 -43.90
N LEU A 456 -48.51 40.59 -43.12
CA LEU A 456 -48.45 39.52 -42.14
C LEU A 456 -49.53 39.69 -41.07
N ASN A 457 -49.74 40.90 -40.57
CA ASN A 457 -50.81 41.17 -39.62
C ASN A 457 -52.20 40.98 -40.25
N SER A 458 -52.42 41.36 -41.51
CA SER A 458 -53.72 41.16 -42.17
C SER A 458 -54.03 39.68 -42.44
N LEU A 459 -53.00 38.83 -42.60
CA LEU A 459 -53.13 37.38 -42.69
C LEU A 459 -53.28 36.71 -41.31
N MET A 460 -52.60 37.21 -40.28
CA MET A 460 -52.66 36.65 -38.92
C MET A 460 -54.00 36.95 -38.23
N VAL A 461 -54.61 38.12 -38.46
CA VAL A 461 -55.88 38.53 -37.80
C VAL A 461 -57.08 37.61 -38.11
N PRO A 462 -57.36 37.21 -39.37
CA PRO A 462 -58.49 36.32 -39.67
C PRO A 462 -58.19 34.84 -39.36
N HIS A 463 -56.93 34.41 -39.39
CA HIS A 463 -56.55 33.01 -39.24
C HIS A 463 -56.06 32.64 -37.83
N GLY A 464 -55.74 33.62 -36.98
CA GLY A 464 -55.27 33.43 -35.60
C GLY A 464 -56.20 32.56 -34.75
N PRO A 465 -57.51 32.84 -34.67
CA PRO A 465 -58.43 32.05 -33.84
C PRO A 465 -58.59 30.61 -34.32
N ALA A 466 -58.53 30.38 -35.64
CA ALA A 466 -58.65 29.04 -36.23
C ALA A 466 -57.36 28.22 -36.01
N LEU A 467 -56.19 28.87 -36.11
CA LEU A 467 -54.90 28.24 -35.82
C LEU A 467 -54.76 27.93 -34.32
N ASP A 468 -55.12 28.86 -33.43
CA ASP A 468 -55.11 28.63 -31.98
C ASP A 468 -56.03 27.47 -31.58
N ALA A 469 -57.22 27.35 -32.19
CA ALA A 469 -58.13 26.23 -31.95
C ALA A 469 -57.58 24.89 -32.47
N MET A 470 -56.89 24.87 -33.62
CA MET A 470 -56.24 23.65 -34.13
C MET A 470 -55.06 23.20 -33.27
N TYR A 471 -54.28 24.14 -32.71
CA TYR A 471 -53.10 23.80 -31.89
C TYR A 471 -53.44 23.46 -30.45
N THR A 472 -54.45 24.10 -29.84
CA THR A 472 -54.92 23.74 -28.48
C THR A 472 -55.54 22.35 -28.41
N HIS A 473 -56.00 21.81 -29.54
CA HIS A 473 -56.61 20.47 -29.64
C HIS A 473 -55.74 19.44 -30.38
N SER A 474 -54.48 19.76 -30.70
CA SER A 474 -53.56 18.81 -31.34
C SER A 474 -53.05 17.78 -30.33
N PRO A 475 -53.18 16.46 -30.60
CA PRO A 475 -52.69 15.41 -29.71
C PRO A 475 -51.16 15.24 -29.74
N ALA A 476 -50.46 15.98 -30.60
CA ALA A 476 -49.00 16.07 -30.60
C ALA A 476 -48.56 17.32 -29.83
N ASN A 477 -47.56 17.16 -28.95
CA ASN A 477 -46.97 18.22 -28.13
C ASN A 477 -46.10 19.18 -28.97
N SER A 478 -46.69 19.73 -30.04
CA SER A 478 -46.09 20.73 -30.90
C SER A 478 -46.48 22.11 -30.37
N SER A 479 -45.54 22.82 -29.77
CA SER A 479 -45.63 24.27 -29.58
C SER A 479 -45.99 24.94 -30.91
N ALA A 480 -46.79 26.01 -30.87
CA ALA A 480 -47.18 26.76 -32.06
C ALA A 480 -45.95 27.07 -32.94
N PRO A 481 -46.02 26.94 -34.27
CA PRO A 481 -44.86 26.90 -35.17
C PRO A 481 -44.01 28.19 -35.22
N PHE A 482 -44.36 29.21 -34.42
CA PHE A 482 -43.64 30.47 -34.32
C PHE A 482 -43.46 30.97 -32.89
N GLN A 483 -43.77 30.16 -31.87
CA GLN A 483 -43.40 30.54 -30.50
C GLN A 483 -41.90 30.36 -30.36
N LEU A 484 -41.20 31.48 -30.16
CA LEU A 484 -39.76 31.48 -29.88
C LEU A 484 -39.50 30.55 -28.70
N SER A 485 -38.52 29.64 -28.86
CA SER A 485 -38.06 28.76 -27.80
C SER A 485 -37.89 29.56 -26.50
N PRO A 486 -38.24 29.05 -25.32
CA PRO A 486 -38.11 29.78 -24.06
C PRO A 486 -36.67 30.31 -23.83
N SER A 487 -35.65 29.63 -24.36
CA SER A 487 -34.26 30.12 -24.37
C SER A 487 -34.04 31.33 -25.28
N VAL A 488 -34.75 31.41 -26.40
CA VAL A 488 -34.68 32.52 -27.37
C VAL A 488 -35.55 33.68 -26.91
N ALA A 489 -36.67 33.42 -26.25
CA ALA A 489 -37.50 34.46 -25.63
C ALA A 489 -36.76 35.16 -24.48
N THR A 490 -36.04 34.42 -23.63
CA THR A 490 -35.18 35.01 -22.58
C THR A 490 -34.00 35.76 -23.19
N LEU A 491 -33.37 35.23 -24.24
CA LEU A 491 -32.31 35.92 -24.96
C LEU A 491 -32.79 37.22 -25.61
N GLN A 492 -33.97 37.21 -26.25
CA GLN A 492 -34.57 38.40 -26.85
C GLN A 492 -34.89 39.46 -25.78
N HIS A 493 -35.42 39.04 -24.63
CA HIS A 493 -35.67 39.96 -23.53
C HIS A 493 -34.36 40.56 -23.00
N ASN A 494 -33.32 39.74 -22.81
CA ASN A 494 -32.02 40.20 -22.34
C ASN A 494 -31.32 41.11 -23.36
N ALA A 495 -31.41 40.78 -24.65
CA ALA A 495 -30.87 41.60 -25.73
C ALA A 495 -31.57 42.96 -25.81
N LYS A 496 -32.90 42.99 -25.63
CA LYS A 496 -33.66 44.24 -25.58
C LYS A 496 -33.31 45.07 -24.35
N ALA A 497 -33.22 44.45 -23.17
CA ALA A 497 -32.81 45.12 -21.94
C ALA A 497 -31.37 45.68 -22.04
N ASN A 498 -30.45 44.93 -22.64
CA ASN A 498 -29.08 45.39 -22.88
C ASN A 498 -29.02 46.49 -23.95
N GLY A 499 -29.84 46.40 -25.00
CA GLY A 499 -29.97 47.43 -26.02
C GLY A 499 -30.50 48.75 -25.43
N ASP A 500 -31.52 48.68 -24.57
CA ASP A 500 -32.06 49.82 -23.85
C ASP A 500 -31.02 50.40 -22.87
N ALA A 501 -30.24 49.55 -22.20
CA ALA A 501 -29.14 49.99 -21.32
C ALA A 501 -28.00 50.66 -22.10
N LEU A 502 -27.61 50.13 -23.26
CA LEU A 502 -26.63 50.72 -24.17
C LEU A 502 -27.14 52.04 -24.75
N ALA A 503 -28.41 52.12 -25.16
CA ALA A 503 -29.02 53.35 -25.61
C ALA A 503 -29.01 54.42 -24.49
N ALA A 504 -29.30 54.03 -23.26
CA ALA A 504 -29.19 54.93 -22.11
C ALA A 504 -27.74 55.38 -21.83
N GLN A 505 -26.75 54.48 -21.99
CA GLN A 505 -25.33 54.83 -21.88
C GLN A 505 -24.86 55.75 -23.02
N ILE A 506 -25.32 55.51 -24.25
CA ILE A 506 -25.03 56.38 -25.40
C ILE A 506 -25.63 57.76 -25.19
N GLN A 507 -26.87 57.85 -24.70
CA GLN A 507 -27.48 59.14 -24.35
C GLN A 507 -26.72 59.84 -23.22
N ARG A 508 -26.18 59.08 -22.26
CA ARG A 508 -25.32 59.64 -21.20
C ARG A 508 -23.99 60.14 -21.75
N LEU A 509 -23.33 59.38 -22.61
CA LEU A 509 -22.09 59.79 -23.30
C LEU A 509 -22.32 60.99 -24.22
N GLN A 510 -23.45 61.07 -24.91
CA GLN A 510 -23.82 62.25 -25.69
C GLN A 510 -24.03 63.48 -24.79
N LYS A 511 -24.66 63.32 -23.62
CA LYS A 511 -24.75 64.39 -22.62
C LYS A 511 -23.37 64.79 -22.09
N ASP A 512 -22.49 63.83 -21.81
CA ASP A 512 -21.14 64.10 -21.33
C ASP A 512 -20.27 64.79 -22.41
N LEU A 513 -20.47 64.44 -23.69
CA LEU A 513 -19.88 65.16 -24.83
C LEU A 513 -20.39 66.60 -24.95
N THR A 514 -21.69 66.85 -24.73
CA THR A 514 -22.21 68.22 -24.69
C THR A 514 -21.69 69.04 -23.50
N ILE A 515 -21.27 68.38 -22.41
CA ILE A 515 -20.60 69.02 -21.26
C ILE A 515 -19.12 69.32 -21.57
N LEU A 516 -18.49 68.52 -22.43
CA LEU A 516 -17.14 68.76 -22.96
C LEU A 516 -17.09 69.89 -24.00
N ASP A 517 -18.18 70.10 -24.75
CA ASP A 517 -18.35 71.25 -25.65
C ASP A 517 -18.76 72.56 -24.93
N ASP A 518 -18.98 72.51 -23.61
CA ASP A 518 -19.25 73.71 -22.82
C ASP A 518 -17.97 74.57 -22.72
N ASN A 519 -18.01 75.79 -23.26
CA ASN A 519 -16.87 76.72 -23.35
C ASN A 519 -16.10 76.92 -22.02
N ARG A 520 -16.75 76.64 -20.88
CA ARG A 520 -16.15 76.73 -19.56
C ARG A 520 -15.23 75.55 -19.22
N THR A 521 -15.54 74.34 -19.67
CA THR A 521 -14.71 73.14 -19.45
C THR A 521 -13.52 73.13 -20.41
N GLN A 522 -13.70 73.56 -21.67
CA GLN A 522 -12.60 73.79 -22.62
C GLN A 522 -11.57 74.80 -22.09
N ARG A 523 -11.99 75.97 -21.56
CA ARG A 523 -11.04 76.94 -20.96
C ARG A 523 -10.29 76.39 -19.76
N LYS A 524 -10.92 75.52 -18.95
CA LYS A 524 -10.22 74.86 -17.84
C LYS A 524 -9.22 73.82 -18.33
N LEU A 525 -9.58 73.07 -19.38
CA LEU A 525 -8.69 72.09 -20.00
C LEU A 525 -7.49 72.81 -20.66
N GLU A 526 -7.72 73.90 -21.38
CA GLU A 526 -6.68 74.77 -21.94
C GLU A 526 -5.78 75.32 -20.83
N SER A 527 -6.36 75.87 -19.74
CA SER A 527 -5.55 76.36 -18.61
C SER A 527 -4.76 75.25 -17.91
N PHE A 528 -5.26 74.01 -17.93
CA PHE A 528 -4.57 72.86 -17.37
C PHE A 528 -3.42 72.41 -18.28
N VAL A 529 -3.66 72.36 -19.59
CA VAL A 529 -2.65 72.04 -20.61
C VAL A 529 -1.55 73.11 -20.67
N GLU A 530 -1.90 74.39 -20.59
CA GLU A 530 -0.92 75.49 -20.48
C GLU A 530 -0.08 75.36 -19.21
N ARG A 531 -0.72 75.05 -18.07
CA ARG A 531 -0.01 74.84 -16.81
C ARG A 531 0.90 73.62 -16.86
N TRP A 532 0.51 72.57 -17.58
CA TRP A 532 1.32 71.36 -17.71
C TRP A 532 2.47 71.55 -18.71
N ASN A 533 2.26 72.27 -19.81
CA ASN A 533 3.32 72.66 -20.73
C ASN A 533 4.32 73.62 -20.08
N SER A 534 3.87 74.47 -19.13
CA SER A 534 4.77 75.32 -18.34
C SER A 534 5.59 74.59 -17.28
N LEU A 535 5.31 73.30 -17.02
CA LEU A 535 6.08 72.43 -16.14
C LEU A 535 7.15 71.61 -16.87
N PHE A 536 7.16 71.65 -18.22
CA PHE A 536 8.09 70.92 -19.08
C PHE A 536 9.02 71.82 -19.92
N ILE A 537 9.02 73.13 -19.64
CA ILE A 537 10.05 74.10 -20.02
C ILE A 537 10.65 74.65 -18.73
#